data_AF-A0EDC8-F1
#
_entry.id   AF-A0EDC8-F1
#
_cell.length_a   1.000
_cell.length_b   1.000
_cell.length_c   1.000
_cell.angle_alpha   90.00
_cell.angle_beta   90.00
_cell.angle_gamma   90.00
#
_symmetry.space_group_name_H-M   'P 1'
#
loop_
_entity.id
_entity.type
_entity.pdbx_description
1 polymer ?
#
loop_
_entity_poly.entity_id
_entity_poly.type
_entity_poly.pdbx_seq_one_letter_code
_entity_poly.pdbx_strand_id
1 'polypeptide(L)'
;MSEYFRKYIKKENYGNHYTNIKYKTSFRNCILEAFKRRNWRETDGDDWDIMWAEKEWIHEVMDHIHLQPHQKINHFRNHYELTRKDLMIKNLKKQKRALEKEGKIDEANAYNFFPLTYHLPSEYPIFNEEFKKQGDNKTAWIMKPIGKSQGRGIFLFNKISQISQWKNQVKFNPENPSAESYIVQRYIADPLLIGGKKFDTRIYLLCTSYSPLTLYLYRTGFARFTHHRYDNEDITNAYVHLTNVAIQKNSENYDEKLGGKWDLQKLKLFLMTKYGQDKVQECFYNVQQLMIKSLQAVQKIIINDKHCFELYGFDILFDSQLKPWLLEVNASPSMTSNTPIDFELKCGLLDDVFTIIDLERILTGNEEQIGGFDLIYKGGPIKNSYIASSISFLGTLNNRKLQLKKLAKACALKMAHGSDQQQLKSSEGMKKDKEEKEKEKQMRSSSKSSQIAQNSNNSNKVVIQQKVVTNIKRNSTDLPILMNKQNAIRKLALQNSQQKQKIQAPQQKGEYQMNNQNKVISQLNNSSFSPNIKMESTSSHQNNQLPKDSFRTLPKIVKDESYISDV
;
A
#
# COMPACT_ATOMS: atom_id res chain seq x y z
N MET A 1 -0.52 -13.33 -19.05
CA MET A 1 -1.90 -13.01 -18.58
C MET A 1 -2.24 -13.80 -17.34
N SER A 2 -2.77 -13.15 -16.29
CA SER A 2 -3.24 -13.84 -15.07
C SER A 2 -4.29 -14.93 -15.40
N GLU A 3 -4.28 -16.02 -14.64
CA GLU A 3 -5.16 -17.18 -14.82
C GLU A 3 -6.65 -16.79 -14.87
N TYR A 4 -7.05 -15.80 -14.06
CA TYR A 4 -8.43 -15.29 -14.02
C TYR A 4 -8.89 -14.79 -15.39
N PHE A 5 -8.03 -14.05 -16.10
CA PHE A 5 -8.37 -13.50 -17.41
C PHE A 5 -8.30 -14.58 -18.51
N ARG A 6 -7.32 -15.49 -18.44
CA ARG A 6 -7.19 -16.60 -19.40
C ARG A 6 -8.41 -17.51 -19.43
N LYS A 7 -9.10 -17.66 -18.29
CA LYS A 7 -10.32 -18.46 -18.17
C LYS A 7 -11.53 -17.86 -18.92
N TYR A 8 -11.58 -16.53 -19.10
CA TYR A 8 -12.73 -15.84 -19.68
C TYR A 8 -12.46 -15.23 -21.06
N ILE A 9 -11.21 -14.84 -21.33
CA ILE A 9 -10.80 -14.29 -22.62
C ILE A 9 -10.30 -15.44 -23.49
N LYS A 10 -10.97 -15.68 -24.63
CA LYS A 10 -10.56 -16.67 -25.61
C LYS A 10 -9.21 -16.30 -26.22
N LYS A 11 -8.39 -17.32 -26.54
CA LYS A 11 -7.05 -17.12 -27.13
C LYS A 11 -7.07 -16.33 -28.45
N GLU A 12 -8.11 -16.47 -29.26
CA GLU A 12 -8.30 -15.72 -30.50
C GLU A 12 -8.40 -14.20 -30.30
N ASN A 13 -8.80 -13.76 -29.09
CA ASN A 13 -8.91 -12.35 -28.73
C ASN A 13 -7.65 -11.84 -28.01
N TYR A 14 -6.59 -12.64 -27.91
CA TYR A 14 -5.31 -12.17 -27.41
C TYR A 14 -4.67 -11.34 -28.52
N GLY A 15 -4.34 -10.08 -28.25
CA GLY A 15 -3.58 -9.27 -29.20
C GLY A 15 -2.20 -9.90 -29.51
N ASN A 16 -1.58 -9.49 -30.62
CA ASN A 16 -0.31 -10.08 -31.11
C ASN A 16 0.84 -10.07 -30.07
N HIS A 17 0.82 -9.17 -29.08
CA HIS A 17 1.86 -9.05 -28.05
C HIS A 17 1.64 -9.95 -26.82
N TYR A 18 0.47 -10.57 -26.64
CA TYR A 18 0.08 -11.24 -25.39
C TYR A 18 0.85 -12.52 -25.06
N THR A 19 1.37 -13.22 -26.07
CA THR A 19 2.04 -14.53 -25.92
C THR A 19 3.57 -14.43 -25.91
N ASN A 20 4.11 -13.21 -26.01
CA ASN A 20 5.54 -12.96 -26.13
C ASN A 20 6.09 -12.02 -25.07
N ILE A 21 5.33 -11.78 -23.98
CA ILE A 21 5.83 -10.96 -22.87
C ILE A 21 7.01 -11.68 -22.21
N LYS A 22 8.12 -10.96 -22.13
CA LYS A 22 9.40 -11.39 -21.60
C LYS A 22 9.69 -10.71 -20.26
N TYR A 23 10.14 -11.46 -19.27
CA TYR A 23 10.56 -10.96 -17.97
C TYR A 23 12.04 -11.22 -17.71
N LYS A 24 12.67 -10.36 -16.92
CA LYS A 24 14.05 -10.50 -16.43
C LYS A 24 14.08 -10.33 -14.91
N THR A 25 14.67 -11.29 -14.19
CA THR A 25 14.82 -11.20 -12.73
C THR A 25 15.89 -12.16 -12.21
N SER A 26 16.66 -11.74 -11.22
CA SER A 26 17.57 -12.60 -10.44
C SER A 26 16.86 -13.35 -9.30
N PHE A 27 15.66 -12.91 -8.92
CA PHE A 27 14.97 -13.42 -7.75
C PHE A 27 14.38 -14.82 -7.99
N ARG A 28 14.67 -15.76 -7.09
CA ARG A 28 14.12 -17.14 -7.11
C ARG A 28 13.11 -17.37 -5.97
N ASN A 29 12.14 -16.47 -5.84
CA ASN A 29 11.10 -16.48 -4.79
C ASN A 29 9.70 -16.22 -5.37
N CYS A 30 8.75 -15.69 -4.58
CA CYS A 30 7.39 -15.36 -5.05
C CYS A 30 7.36 -14.48 -6.32
N ILE A 31 8.40 -13.69 -6.60
CA ILE A 31 8.54 -12.89 -7.82
C ILE A 31 8.57 -13.77 -9.07
N LEU A 32 9.49 -14.75 -9.10
CA LEU A 32 9.58 -15.72 -10.20
C LEU A 32 8.29 -16.50 -10.36
N GLU A 33 7.72 -16.97 -9.25
CA GLU A 33 6.48 -17.74 -9.28
C GLU A 33 5.30 -16.92 -9.81
N ALA A 34 5.23 -15.62 -9.51
CA ALA A 34 4.22 -14.74 -10.06
C ALA A 34 4.38 -14.54 -11.58
N PHE A 35 5.61 -14.43 -12.10
CA PHE A 35 5.87 -14.41 -13.54
C PHE A 35 5.49 -15.72 -14.23
N LYS A 36 5.87 -16.87 -13.65
CA LYS A 36 5.49 -18.20 -14.17
C LYS A 36 3.98 -18.40 -14.21
N ARG A 37 3.24 -17.97 -13.18
CA ARG A 37 1.76 -18.01 -13.14
C ARG A 37 1.10 -17.23 -14.28
N ARG A 38 1.80 -16.28 -14.91
CA ARG A 38 1.32 -15.53 -16.07
C ARG A 38 1.66 -16.16 -17.42
N ASN A 39 2.44 -17.23 -17.43
CA ASN A 39 3.04 -17.83 -18.61
C ASN A 39 3.88 -16.82 -19.42
N TRP A 40 4.54 -15.88 -18.75
CA TRP A 40 5.55 -15.03 -19.39
C TRP A 40 6.87 -15.80 -19.53
N ARG A 41 7.73 -15.36 -20.44
CA ARG A 41 9.00 -16.03 -20.75
C ARG A 41 10.18 -15.33 -20.09
N GLU A 42 11.10 -16.09 -19.51
CA GLU A 42 12.35 -15.54 -18.98
C GLU A 42 13.30 -15.19 -20.15
N THR A 43 14.02 -14.07 -20.03
CA THR A 43 15.15 -13.69 -20.90
C THR A 43 16.34 -13.32 -20.03
N ASP A 44 17.53 -13.66 -20.51
CA ASP A 44 18.79 -13.11 -20.01
C ASP A 44 19.26 -11.89 -20.83
N GLY A 45 18.73 -11.71 -22.04
CA GLY A 45 19.03 -10.59 -22.94
C GLY A 45 18.44 -9.24 -22.50
N ASP A 46 18.51 -8.26 -23.40
CA ASP A 46 17.98 -6.91 -23.19
C ASP A 46 16.59 -6.69 -23.83
N ASP A 47 16.03 -7.74 -24.41
CA ASP A 47 14.73 -7.77 -25.08
C ASP A 47 13.56 -8.11 -24.13
N TRP A 48 13.69 -7.72 -22.86
CA TRP A 48 12.67 -7.89 -21.84
C TRP A 48 11.59 -6.80 -21.93
N ASP A 49 10.35 -7.14 -21.56
CA ASP A 49 9.26 -6.17 -21.40
C ASP A 49 9.14 -5.67 -19.95
N ILE A 50 9.48 -6.54 -18.99
CA ILE A 50 9.49 -6.18 -17.57
C ILE A 50 10.70 -6.75 -16.85
N MET A 51 11.39 -5.90 -16.09
CA MET A 51 12.48 -6.31 -15.23
C MET A 51 12.09 -6.11 -13.77
N TRP A 52 12.23 -7.16 -12.96
CA TRP A 52 12.19 -7.05 -11.51
C TRP A 52 13.63 -7.08 -10.99
N ALA A 53 14.19 -5.88 -10.81
CA ALA A 53 15.58 -5.61 -10.46
C ALA A 53 15.79 -5.52 -8.96
N GLU A 54 17.04 -5.77 -8.55
CA GLU A 54 17.57 -5.45 -7.22
C GLU A 54 17.86 -3.95 -7.12
N LYS A 55 17.88 -3.39 -5.90
CA LYS A 55 18.14 -1.94 -5.70
C LYS A 55 19.56 -1.58 -6.12
N GLU A 56 20.49 -2.49 -5.84
CA GLU A 56 21.91 -2.37 -6.15
C GLU A 56 22.10 -2.21 -7.66
N TRP A 57 21.41 -3.03 -8.46
CA TRP A 57 21.39 -2.89 -9.92
C TRP A 57 20.83 -1.54 -10.39
N ILE A 58 19.77 -1.04 -9.74
CA ILE A 58 19.19 0.27 -10.08
C ILE A 58 20.22 1.38 -9.89
N HIS A 59 20.97 1.35 -8.79
CA HIS A 59 21.99 2.36 -8.48
C HIS A 59 23.18 2.32 -9.44
N GLU A 60 23.61 1.13 -9.84
CA GLU A 60 24.84 0.95 -10.62
C GLU A 60 24.60 1.06 -12.12
N VAL A 61 23.41 0.70 -12.61
CA VAL A 61 23.19 0.46 -14.05
C VAL A 61 22.13 1.38 -14.65
N MET A 62 21.08 1.76 -13.89
CA MET A 62 19.91 2.43 -14.47
C MET A 62 20.22 3.79 -15.11
N ASP A 63 21.24 4.50 -14.63
CA ASP A 63 21.67 5.79 -15.17
C ASP A 63 22.48 5.66 -16.47
N HIS A 64 22.94 4.45 -16.80
CA HIS A 64 23.79 4.17 -17.96
C HIS A 64 23.05 3.46 -19.11
N ILE A 65 21.75 3.18 -18.95
CA ILE A 65 20.96 2.46 -19.94
C ILE A 65 19.81 3.30 -20.49
N HIS A 66 19.45 3.06 -21.75
CA HIS A 66 18.26 3.62 -22.37
C HIS A 66 17.14 2.58 -22.40
N LEU A 67 16.06 2.84 -21.67
CA LEU A 67 14.89 1.96 -21.64
C LEU A 67 13.99 2.19 -22.86
N GLN A 68 13.58 1.10 -23.50
CA GLN A 68 12.65 1.12 -24.62
C GLN A 68 11.24 1.53 -24.16
N PRO A 69 10.41 2.14 -25.03
CA PRO A 69 9.10 2.68 -24.62
C PRO A 69 8.13 1.67 -23.99
N HIS A 70 8.29 0.37 -24.27
CA HIS A 70 7.45 -0.71 -23.76
C HIS A 70 7.97 -1.27 -22.42
N GLN A 71 9.23 -1.01 -22.08
CA GLN A 71 9.89 -1.59 -20.92
C GLN A 71 9.35 -1.05 -19.60
N LYS A 72 9.26 -1.94 -18.61
CA LYS A 72 8.86 -1.62 -17.24
C LYS A 72 9.84 -2.13 -16.21
N ILE A 73 10.09 -1.35 -15.16
CA ILE A 73 11.00 -1.70 -14.07
C ILE A 73 10.42 -1.31 -12.71
N ASN A 74 10.69 -2.11 -11.69
CA ASN A 74 10.04 -2.06 -10.37
C ASN A 74 10.66 -1.04 -9.38
N HIS A 75 11.47 -0.09 -9.86
CA HIS A 75 12.07 0.94 -9.01
C HIS A 75 12.13 2.30 -9.70
N PHE A 76 11.93 3.39 -8.94
CA PHE A 76 12.31 4.74 -9.37
C PHE A 76 13.79 5.00 -9.05
N ARG A 77 14.50 5.71 -9.93
CA ARG A 77 15.96 5.98 -9.80
C ARG A 77 16.38 6.44 -8.41
N ASN A 78 15.66 7.41 -7.86
CA ASN A 78 15.93 7.98 -6.55
C ASN A 78 14.91 7.54 -5.47
N HIS A 79 14.42 6.30 -5.53
CA HIS A 79 13.46 5.75 -4.55
C HIS A 79 13.90 5.92 -3.09
N TYR A 80 15.21 5.98 -2.84
CA TYR A 80 15.84 6.17 -1.54
C TYR A 80 15.47 7.48 -0.84
N GLU A 81 14.95 8.48 -1.55
CA GLU A 81 14.40 9.72 -0.96
C GLU A 81 13.24 9.45 0.01
N LEU A 82 12.50 8.35 -0.20
CA LEU A 82 11.44 7.89 0.71
C LEU A 82 11.89 6.73 1.60
N THR A 83 12.81 5.88 1.14
CA THR A 83 13.10 4.60 1.82
C THR A 83 14.35 4.64 2.69
N ARG A 84 15.24 5.62 2.51
CA ARG A 84 16.37 5.84 3.41
C ARG A 84 15.91 6.66 4.61
N LYS A 85 16.19 6.18 5.83
CA LYS A 85 15.56 6.68 7.07
C LYS A 85 15.78 8.18 7.30
N ASP A 86 16.97 8.67 7.02
CA ASP A 86 17.35 10.08 7.14
C ASP A 86 16.65 10.97 6.09
N LEU A 87 16.64 10.55 4.82
CA LEU A 87 16.00 11.29 3.73
C LEU A 87 14.48 11.32 3.89
N MET A 88 13.87 10.20 4.27
CA MET A 88 12.44 10.12 4.59
C MET A 88 12.06 11.19 5.62
N ILE A 89 12.78 11.23 6.75
CA ILE A 89 12.51 12.17 7.83
C ILE A 89 12.80 13.61 7.40
N LYS A 90 13.88 13.85 6.66
CA LYS A 90 14.21 15.17 6.09
C LYS A 90 13.07 15.67 5.20
N ASN A 91 12.56 14.83 4.31
CA ASN A 91 11.52 15.18 3.35
C ASN A 91 10.16 15.39 4.03
N LEU A 92 9.80 14.53 5.00
CA LEU A 92 8.59 14.72 5.82
C LEU A 92 8.65 16.04 6.63
N LYS A 93 9.77 16.33 7.29
CA LYS A 93 9.99 17.60 8.01
C LYS A 93 9.92 18.80 7.06
N LYS A 94 10.53 18.70 5.87
CA LYS A 94 10.52 19.76 4.86
C LYS A 94 9.10 20.07 4.39
N GLN A 95 8.31 19.04 4.08
CA GLN A 95 6.94 19.21 3.63
C GLN A 95 6.05 19.81 4.72
N LYS A 96 6.18 19.33 5.98
CA LYS A 96 5.47 19.92 7.12
C LYS A 96 5.79 21.41 7.29
N ARG A 97 7.08 21.78 7.30
CA ARG A 97 7.52 23.18 7.42
C ARG A 97 7.06 24.07 6.26
N ALA A 98 6.99 23.51 5.05
CA ALA A 98 6.46 24.25 3.89
C ALA A 98 4.98 24.61 4.10
N LEU A 99 4.18 23.66 4.56
CA LEU A 99 2.75 23.88 4.87
C LEU A 99 2.56 24.89 6.01
N GLU A 100 3.39 24.84 7.06
CA GLU A 100 3.38 25.83 8.15
C GLU A 100 3.66 27.24 7.62
N LYS A 101 4.64 27.41 6.73
CA LYS A 101 4.95 28.70 6.09
C LYS A 101 3.84 29.21 5.18
N GLU A 102 3.08 28.30 4.57
CA GLU A 102 1.89 28.64 3.76
C GLU A 102 0.64 28.94 4.63
N GLY A 103 0.73 28.84 5.96
CA GLY A 103 -0.40 29.03 6.87
C GLY A 103 -1.37 27.85 6.94
N LYS A 104 -1.05 26.71 6.33
CA LYS A 104 -1.88 25.51 6.28
C LYS A 104 -1.63 24.61 7.49
N ILE A 105 -1.96 25.11 8.67
CA ILE A 105 -1.62 24.48 9.96
C ILE A 105 -2.24 23.07 10.10
N ASP A 106 -3.49 22.88 9.70
CA ASP A 106 -4.15 21.56 9.79
C ASP A 106 -3.50 20.52 8.88
N GLU A 107 -3.14 20.92 7.65
CA GLU A 107 -2.43 20.05 6.72
C GLU A 107 -1.03 19.70 7.22
N ALA A 108 -0.33 20.65 7.85
CA ALA A 108 0.97 20.44 8.47
C ALA A 108 0.86 19.49 9.69
N ASN A 109 -0.17 19.67 10.52
CA ASN A 109 -0.43 18.80 11.67
C ASN A 109 -0.75 17.37 11.26
N ALA A 110 -1.31 17.18 10.06
CA ALA A 110 -1.52 15.87 9.50
C ALA A 110 -0.21 15.12 9.14
N TYR A 111 0.97 15.73 9.30
CA TYR A 111 2.29 15.07 9.26
C TYR A 111 2.79 14.60 10.64
N ASN A 112 2.02 14.74 11.71
CA ASN A 112 2.39 14.29 13.07
C ASN A 112 2.27 12.76 13.28
N PHE A 113 2.61 11.97 12.24
CA PHE A 113 2.55 10.51 12.24
C PHE A 113 3.92 9.84 12.26
N PHE A 114 5.02 10.59 12.40
CA PHE A 114 6.35 10.03 12.62
C PHE A 114 6.91 10.55 13.96
N PRO A 115 7.64 9.73 14.75
CA PRO A 115 8.16 10.18 16.02
C PRO A 115 9.23 11.26 15.84
N LEU A 116 9.44 12.09 16.86
CA LEU A 116 10.50 13.08 16.88
C LEU A 116 11.84 12.40 16.58
N THR A 117 12.53 12.85 15.53
CA THR A 117 13.70 12.17 14.98
C THR A 117 14.79 13.19 14.65
N TYR A 118 16.05 12.83 14.90
CA TYR A 118 17.25 13.61 14.63
C TYR A 118 18.25 12.79 13.82
N HIS A 119 18.91 13.41 12.84
CA HIS A 119 19.97 12.83 12.04
C HIS A 119 21.33 13.13 12.67
N LEU A 120 22.06 12.08 13.02
CA LEU A 120 23.37 12.18 13.64
C LEU A 120 24.49 11.84 12.64
N PRO A 121 25.62 12.57 12.66
CA PRO A 121 26.02 13.52 13.71
C PRO A 121 25.52 14.97 13.57
N SER A 122 24.94 15.35 12.43
CA SER A 122 24.64 16.75 12.11
C SER A 122 23.68 17.46 13.08
N GLU A 123 22.66 16.76 13.60
CA GLU A 123 21.66 17.32 14.52
C GLU A 123 21.97 16.98 15.99
N TYR A 124 23.18 16.50 16.32
CA TYR A 124 23.55 16.15 17.69
C TYR A 124 23.37 17.29 18.71
N PRO A 125 23.78 18.55 18.44
CA PRO A 125 23.62 19.64 19.40
C PRO A 125 22.15 19.85 19.79
N ILE A 126 21.27 19.90 18.78
CA ILE A 126 19.83 20.11 18.96
C ILE A 126 19.19 18.91 19.67
N PHE A 127 19.59 17.70 19.29
CA PHE A 127 19.18 16.48 19.99
C PHE A 127 19.58 16.50 21.46
N ASN A 128 20.81 16.90 21.78
CA ASN A 128 21.31 16.93 23.15
C ASN A 128 20.59 17.97 24.01
N GLU A 129 20.20 19.11 23.44
CA GLU A 129 19.34 20.08 24.12
C GLU A 129 17.95 19.50 24.40
N GLU A 130 17.33 18.87 23.41
CA GLU A 130 16.03 18.21 23.60
C GLU A 130 16.10 17.10 24.65
N PHE A 131 17.14 16.27 24.61
CA PHE A 131 17.38 15.21 25.58
C PHE A 131 17.48 15.75 27.00
N LYS A 132 18.16 16.90 27.20
CA LYS A 132 18.26 17.55 28.52
C LYS A 132 16.94 18.15 28.99
N LYS A 133 16.15 18.74 28.09
CA LYS A 133 14.84 19.33 28.40
C LYS A 133 13.83 18.29 28.89
N GLN A 134 13.92 17.07 28.38
CA GLN A 134 12.95 16.02 28.67
C GLN A 134 12.96 15.59 30.15
N GLY A 135 14.07 15.77 30.89
CA GLY A 135 14.16 15.59 32.34
C GLY A 135 13.86 14.17 32.84
N ASP A 136 14.73 13.61 33.68
CA ASP A 136 14.68 12.22 34.18
C ASP A 136 14.85 11.13 33.10
N ASN A 137 15.56 10.06 33.45
CA ASN A 137 15.87 8.89 32.61
C ASN A 137 14.62 8.06 32.18
N LYS A 138 13.44 8.67 32.02
CA LYS A 138 12.16 8.03 31.73
C LYS A 138 11.87 7.96 30.23
N THR A 139 12.32 8.93 29.43
CA THR A 139 12.08 8.90 27.98
C THR A 139 13.14 8.06 27.27
N ALA A 140 12.73 6.89 26.78
CA ALA A 140 13.57 6.07 25.93
C ALA A 140 13.68 6.63 24.50
N TRP A 141 14.85 6.46 23.92
CA TRP A 141 15.17 6.79 22.54
C TRP A 141 15.69 5.55 21.83
N ILE A 142 15.48 5.48 20.52
CA ILE A 142 15.94 4.38 19.68
C ILE A 142 16.93 4.92 18.64
N MET A 143 18.13 4.35 18.62
CA MET A 143 19.13 4.61 17.60
C MET A 143 19.00 3.57 16.49
N LYS A 144 18.92 4.05 15.24
CA LYS A 144 18.83 3.19 14.06
C LYS A 144 19.88 3.62 13.03
N PRO A 145 20.72 2.69 12.56
CA PRO A 145 21.67 2.99 11.47
C PRO A 145 20.91 3.30 10.18
N ILE A 146 21.41 4.26 9.41
CA ILE A 146 20.75 4.73 8.18
C ILE A 146 20.75 3.64 7.10
N GLY A 147 21.91 3.02 6.86
CA GLY A 147 22.13 2.08 5.77
C GLY A 147 21.84 0.60 6.07
N LYS A 148 21.62 0.22 7.34
CA LYS A 148 21.33 -1.18 7.71
C LYS A 148 19.83 -1.46 7.81
N SER A 149 19.48 -2.74 7.68
CA SER A 149 18.12 -3.27 7.72
C SER A 149 18.01 -4.45 8.70
N GLN A 150 16.80 -5.03 8.82
CA GLN A 150 16.53 -6.24 9.63
C GLN A 150 16.76 -6.09 11.15
N GLY A 151 16.82 -4.86 11.65
CA GLY A 151 17.06 -4.59 13.07
C GLY A 151 18.53 -4.61 13.49
N ARG A 152 19.47 -4.84 12.57
CA ARG A 152 20.91 -4.84 12.87
C ARG A 152 21.39 -3.45 13.28
N GLY A 153 22.10 -3.37 14.41
CA GLY A 153 22.65 -2.13 14.95
C GLY A 153 21.61 -1.22 15.62
N ILE A 154 20.37 -1.68 15.80
CA ILE A 154 19.35 -0.93 16.54
C ILE A 154 19.52 -1.18 18.03
N PHE A 155 19.51 -0.11 18.81
CA PHE A 155 19.51 -0.20 20.27
C PHE A 155 18.69 0.94 20.88
N LEU A 156 18.16 0.70 22.08
CA LEU A 156 17.47 1.71 22.87
C LEU A 156 18.43 2.29 23.91
N PHE A 157 18.19 3.54 24.29
CA PHE A 157 18.92 4.20 25.35
C PHE A 157 18.03 5.21 26.05
N ASN A 158 18.28 5.42 27.34
CA ASN A 158 17.62 6.43 28.18
C ASN A 158 18.62 7.32 28.93
N LYS A 159 19.93 7.04 28.79
CA LYS A 159 21.02 7.85 29.33
C LYS A 159 21.95 8.27 28.20
N ILE A 160 22.32 9.54 28.16
CA ILE A 160 23.22 10.08 27.13
C ILE A 160 24.60 9.40 27.15
N SER A 161 25.03 8.88 28.30
CA SER A 161 26.29 8.16 28.45
C SER A 161 26.36 6.87 27.62
N GLN A 162 25.20 6.24 27.34
CA GLN A 162 25.12 5.01 26.55
C GLN A 162 25.50 5.24 25.07
N ILE A 163 25.43 6.48 24.58
CA ILE A 163 25.82 6.84 23.21
C ILE A 163 27.19 7.55 23.14
N SER A 164 27.89 7.68 24.27
CA SER A 164 29.21 8.35 24.33
C SER A 164 30.28 7.61 23.54
N GLN A 165 30.22 6.28 23.46
CA GLN A 165 31.18 5.49 22.68
C GLN A 165 31.04 5.78 21.17
N TRP A 166 29.80 5.81 20.65
CA TRP A 166 29.52 6.24 19.27
C TRP A 166 29.99 7.68 19.04
N LYS A 167 29.72 8.59 19.99
CA LYS A 167 30.17 9.99 19.93
C LYS A 167 31.69 10.13 19.83
N ASN A 168 32.42 9.33 20.60
CA ASN A 168 33.88 9.37 20.59
C ASN A 168 34.44 8.87 19.25
N GLN A 169 33.87 7.80 18.68
CA GLN A 169 34.27 7.32 17.35
C GLN A 169 34.11 8.39 16.26
N VAL A 170 33.04 9.19 16.33
CA VAL A 170 32.81 10.31 15.39
C VAL A 170 33.71 11.51 15.69
N LYS A 171 33.88 11.89 16.97
CA LYS A 171 34.68 13.06 17.37
C LYS A 171 36.16 12.93 17.07
N PHE A 172 36.75 11.76 17.31
CA PHE A 172 38.19 11.54 17.14
C PHE A 172 38.58 11.32 15.68
N ASN A 173 37.61 11.23 14.77
CA ASN A 173 37.90 11.16 13.34
C ASN A 173 36.69 11.68 12.52
N PRO A 174 36.48 13.01 12.42
CA PRO A 174 35.38 13.62 11.69
C PRO A 174 35.40 13.32 10.19
N GLU A 175 36.59 13.04 9.65
CA GLU A 175 36.82 12.64 8.26
C GLU A 175 36.76 11.13 8.05
N ASN A 176 36.46 10.34 9.10
CA ASN A 176 36.38 8.90 8.97
C ASN A 176 35.19 8.49 8.09
N PRO A 177 35.43 7.92 6.90
CA PRO A 177 34.35 7.43 6.05
C PRO A 177 33.59 6.25 6.69
N SER A 178 34.14 5.64 7.75
CA SER A 178 33.53 4.53 8.51
C SER A 178 32.71 4.97 9.73
N ALA A 179 32.62 6.28 10.04
CA ALA A 179 31.74 6.79 11.07
C ALA A 179 30.28 6.56 10.67
N GLU A 180 29.68 5.47 11.19
CA GLU A 180 28.32 5.08 10.83
C GLU A 180 27.31 6.15 11.27
N SER A 181 26.55 6.67 10.30
CA SER A 181 25.49 7.66 10.53
C SER A 181 24.21 7.00 11.04
N TYR A 182 23.56 7.66 12.00
CA TYR A 182 22.37 7.15 12.68
C TYR A 182 21.23 8.16 12.60
N ILE A 183 20.02 7.65 12.71
CA ILE A 183 18.91 8.45 13.21
C ILE A 183 18.67 8.11 14.69
N VAL A 184 18.43 9.15 15.48
CA VAL A 184 17.93 9.04 16.86
C VAL A 184 16.47 9.41 16.84
N GLN A 185 15.61 8.52 17.29
CA GLN A 185 14.16 8.70 17.27
C GLN A 185 13.58 8.50 18.66
N ARG A 186 12.59 9.30 19.05
CA ARG A 186 11.86 9.09 20.30
C ARG A 186 11.16 7.75 20.25
N TYR A 187 11.38 6.91 21.26
CA TYR A 187 10.77 5.60 21.32
C TYR A 187 9.27 5.72 21.68
N ILE A 188 8.44 4.91 21.03
CA ILE A 188 7.02 4.79 21.37
C ILE A 188 6.92 3.77 22.50
N ALA A 189 6.91 4.29 23.74
CA ALA A 189 6.90 3.49 24.97
C ALA A 189 5.51 2.94 25.33
N ASP A 190 4.43 3.48 24.77
CA ASP A 190 3.07 2.96 25.01
C ASP A 190 2.44 2.42 23.71
N PRO A 191 3.01 1.34 23.14
CA PRO A 191 2.46 0.72 21.95
C PRO A 191 1.16 -0.01 22.26
N LEU A 192 0.30 -0.17 21.26
CA LEU A 192 -0.84 -1.06 21.37
C LEU A 192 -0.37 -2.50 21.56
N LEU A 193 -0.85 -3.15 22.62
CA LEU A 193 -0.53 -4.53 22.93
C LEU A 193 -1.72 -5.46 22.69
N ILE A 194 -1.45 -6.65 22.18
CA ILE A 194 -2.43 -7.74 22.08
C ILE A 194 -1.86 -8.95 22.81
N GLY A 195 -2.58 -9.45 23.81
CA GLY A 195 -2.08 -10.51 24.69
C GLY A 195 -0.80 -10.11 25.46
N GLY A 196 -0.60 -8.81 25.67
CA GLY A 196 0.62 -8.26 26.27
C GLY A 196 1.83 -8.20 25.33
N LYS A 197 1.68 -8.50 24.04
CA LYS A 197 2.79 -8.52 23.06
C LYS A 197 2.75 -7.28 22.17
N LYS A 198 3.93 -6.71 21.90
CA LYS A 198 4.12 -5.61 20.94
C LYS A 198 4.04 -6.16 19.52
N PHE A 199 3.49 -5.36 18.61
CA PHE A 199 3.47 -5.69 17.18
C PHE A 199 3.60 -4.45 16.31
N ASP A 200 4.06 -4.65 15.08
CA ASP A 200 3.96 -3.66 14.01
C ASP A 200 3.19 -4.27 12.84
N THR A 201 2.75 -3.45 11.89
CA THR A 201 2.08 -3.92 10.66
C THR A 201 2.91 -3.63 9.41
N ARG A 202 2.98 -4.62 8.52
CA ARG A 202 3.46 -4.49 7.15
C ARG A 202 2.27 -4.32 6.21
N ILE A 203 2.23 -3.18 5.52
CA ILE A 203 1.17 -2.83 4.56
C ILE A 203 1.77 -2.47 3.21
N TYR A 204 1.14 -2.89 2.13
CA TYR A 204 1.66 -2.74 0.77
C TYR A 204 0.97 -1.63 0.01
N LEU A 205 1.75 -0.78 -0.65
CA LEU A 205 1.24 0.28 -1.53
C LEU A 205 2.07 0.34 -2.80
N LEU A 206 1.38 0.30 -3.94
CA LEU A 206 1.96 0.39 -5.26
C LEU A 206 1.85 1.83 -5.76
N CYS A 207 2.98 2.43 -6.12
CA CYS A 207 3.07 3.70 -6.83
C CYS A 207 3.39 3.42 -8.30
N THR A 208 2.52 3.82 -9.22
CA THR A 208 2.74 3.62 -10.67
C THR A 208 3.22 4.89 -11.38
N SER A 209 3.10 6.04 -10.74
CA SER A 209 3.56 7.33 -11.26
C SER A 209 3.62 8.36 -10.14
N TYR A 210 4.58 9.27 -10.20
CA TYR A 210 4.66 10.49 -9.40
C TYR A 210 4.12 11.72 -10.15
N SER A 211 3.93 11.63 -11.47
CA SER A 211 3.38 12.69 -12.32
C SER A 211 2.38 12.14 -13.36
N PRO A 212 1.06 12.19 -13.09
CA PRO A 212 0.45 12.53 -11.80
C PRO A 212 0.67 11.42 -10.75
N LEU A 213 0.74 11.80 -9.47
CA LEU A 213 0.85 10.83 -8.38
C LEU A 213 -0.30 9.83 -8.44
N THR A 214 0.01 8.54 -8.57
CA THR A 214 -0.98 7.46 -8.74
C THR A 214 -0.66 6.31 -7.80
N LEU A 215 -1.53 6.09 -6.81
CA LEU A 215 -1.30 5.20 -5.68
C LEU A 215 -2.42 4.17 -5.54
N TYR A 216 -2.00 2.92 -5.40
CA TYR A 216 -2.87 1.77 -5.15
C TYR A 216 -2.53 1.18 -3.78
N LEU A 217 -3.52 1.09 -2.89
CA LEU A 217 -3.36 0.49 -1.57
C LEU A 217 -3.86 -0.95 -1.57
N TYR A 218 -3.03 -1.88 -1.10
CA TYR A 218 -3.46 -3.28 -0.97
C TYR A 218 -4.35 -3.44 0.26
N ARG A 219 -5.49 -4.11 0.11
CA ARG A 219 -6.48 -4.29 1.18
C ARG A 219 -5.97 -5.11 2.36
N THR A 220 -4.97 -5.95 2.15
CA THR A 220 -4.41 -6.81 3.19
C THR A 220 -2.91 -6.57 3.39
N GLY A 221 -2.38 -7.16 4.45
CA GLY A 221 -1.03 -7.10 4.94
C GLY A 221 -0.92 -8.03 6.14
N PHE A 222 0.06 -7.82 7.01
CA PHE A 222 0.15 -8.62 8.23
C PHE A 222 0.74 -7.82 9.40
N ALA A 223 0.28 -8.15 10.60
CA ALA A 223 0.91 -7.76 11.84
C ALA A 223 2.02 -8.75 12.20
N ARG A 224 3.16 -8.26 12.68
CA ARG A 224 4.28 -9.05 13.19
C ARG A 224 4.40 -8.85 14.69
N PHE A 225 4.25 -9.92 15.45
CA PHE A 225 4.31 -9.88 16.91
C PHE A 225 5.72 -10.19 17.42
N THR A 226 6.03 -9.61 18.58
CA THR A 226 7.09 -10.10 19.47
C THR A 226 6.69 -11.45 20.08
N HIS A 227 7.67 -12.29 20.37
CA HIS A 227 7.42 -13.58 21.04
C HIS A 227 7.32 -13.44 22.56
N HIS A 228 7.95 -12.41 23.12
CA HIS A 228 7.91 -12.06 24.54
C HIS A 228 6.84 -11.00 24.83
N ARG A 229 6.36 -10.97 26.07
CA ARG A 229 5.49 -9.88 26.53
C ARG A 229 6.27 -8.58 26.60
N TYR A 230 5.60 -7.49 26.25
CA TYR A 230 6.14 -6.15 26.32
C TYR A 230 6.40 -5.75 27.76
N ASP A 231 7.60 -5.27 28.01
CA ASP A 231 8.05 -4.73 29.28
C ASP A 231 8.85 -3.46 28.98
N ASN A 232 8.54 -2.37 29.67
CA ASN A 232 9.22 -1.08 29.52
C ASN A 232 10.38 -0.89 30.49
N GLU A 233 10.52 -1.77 31.49
CA GLU A 233 11.58 -1.67 32.49
C GLU A 233 12.92 -2.12 31.90
N ASP A 234 12.92 -3.21 31.12
CA ASP A 234 14.11 -3.72 30.43
C ASP A 234 14.24 -3.22 28.98
N ILE A 235 14.68 -1.97 28.84
CA ILE A 235 14.95 -1.37 27.52
C ILE A 235 16.08 -2.04 26.72
N THR A 236 16.89 -2.88 27.36
CA THR A 236 18.04 -3.53 26.73
C THR A 236 17.65 -4.81 25.99
N ASN A 237 16.50 -5.39 26.32
CA ASN A 237 16.01 -6.60 25.70
C ASN A 237 15.39 -6.35 24.32
N ALA A 238 16.20 -6.55 23.30
CA ALA A 238 15.78 -6.42 21.90
C ALA A 238 14.58 -7.32 21.53
N TYR A 239 14.42 -8.50 22.16
CA TYR A 239 13.33 -9.43 21.83
C TYR A 239 11.94 -8.92 22.24
N VAL A 240 11.89 -8.03 23.23
CA VAL A 240 10.67 -7.39 23.74
C VAL A 240 10.31 -6.15 22.92
N HIS A 241 11.30 -5.51 22.30
CA HIS A 241 11.16 -4.19 21.71
C HIS A 241 11.20 -4.16 20.18
N LEU A 242 11.85 -5.15 19.54
CA LEU A 242 12.02 -5.21 18.09
C LEU A 242 11.23 -6.37 17.49
N THR A 243 10.30 -6.06 16.59
CA THR A 243 9.36 -7.02 15.97
C THR A 243 9.94 -7.71 14.72
N ASN A 244 11.16 -7.36 14.31
CA ASN A 244 11.79 -7.92 13.11
C ASN A 244 11.97 -9.43 13.23
N VAL A 245 11.52 -10.16 12.21
CA VAL A 245 11.63 -11.63 12.13
C VAL A 245 13.06 -12.13 12.33
N ALA A 246 14.06 -11.40 11.81
CA ALA A 246 15.48 -11.76 11.96
C ALA A 246 15.94 -11.78 13.42
N ILE A 247 15.32 -10.97 14.29
CA ILE A 247 15.60 -10.96 15.73
C ILE A 247 14.75 -12.04 16.40
N GLN A 248 13.46 -12.11 16.06
CA GLN A 248 12.51 -13.01 16.71
C GLN A 248 12.76 -14.51 16.43
N LYS A 249 13.36 -14.86 15.29
CA LYS A 249 13.74 -16.25 14.96
C LYS A 249 14.76 -16.85 15.93
N ASN A 250 15.56 -16.02 16.59
CA ASN A 250 16.54 -16.47 17.56
C ASN A 250 15.95 -16.63 18.97
N SER A 251 14.65 -16.36 19.16
CA SER A 251 13.98 -16.56 20.44
C SER A 251 13.59 -18.03 20.64
N GLU A 252 13.74 -18.53 21.86
CA GLU A 252 13.40 -19.91 22.23
C GLU A 252 11.90 -20.23 22.02
N ASN A 253 11.05 -19.19 22.00
CA ASN A 253 9.59 -19.30 21.84
C ASN A 253 9.12 -19.07 20.39
N TYR A 254 9.99 -19.21 19.39
CA TYR A 254 9.63 -19.03 17.99
C TYR A 254 8.82 -20.23 17.46
N ASP A 255 7.53 -20.01 17.22
CA ASP A 255 6.68 -20.99 16.52
C ASP A 255 6.78 -20.78 15.00
N GLU A 256 7.50 -21.67 14.32
CA GLU A 256 7.64 -21.69 12.86
C GLU A 256 6.30 -21.85 12.11
N LYS A 257 5.32 -22.55 12.70
CA LYS A 257 4.02 -22.82 12.07
C LYS A 257 3.10 -21.60 12.11
N LEU A 258 3.08 -20.87 13.22
CA LEU A 258 2.29 -19.63 13.37
C LEU A 258 3.03 -18.40 12.84
N GLY A 259 4.36 -18.44 12.80
CA GLY A 259 5.24 -17.39 12.28
C GLY A 259 5.15 -16.03 12.99
N GLY A 260 4.40 -15.96 14.11
CA GLY A 260 4.15 -14.73 14.86
C GLY A 260 3.40 -13.66 14.05
N LYS A 261 2.57 -14.06 13.07
CA LYS A 261 1.87 -13.12 12.19
C LYS A 261 0.35 -13.21 12.30
N TRP A 262 -0.33 -12.06 12.27
CA TRP A 262 -1.76 -12.00 11.99
C TRP A 262 -2.03 -11.34 10.66
N ASP A 263 -2.96 -11.91 9.89
CA ASP A 263 -3.53 -11.22 8.73
C ASP A 263 -4.20 -9.90 9.17
N LEU A 264 -4.05 -8.87 8.34
CA LEU A 264 -4.52 -7.52 8.65
C LEU A 264 -6.04 -7.45 8.86
N GLN A 265 -6.82 -8.27 8.18
CA GLN A 265 -8.27 -8.36 8.37
C GLN A 265 -8.61 -8.90 9.76
N LYS A 266 -7.88 -9.94 10.21
CA LYS A 266 -8.05 -10.49 11.57
C LYS A 266 -7.71 -9.45 12.63
N LEU A 267 -6.62 -8.70 12.43
CA LEU A 267 -6.27 -7.59 13.31
C LEU A 267 -7.39 -6.54 13.35
N LYS A 268 -7.87 -6.07 12.19
CA LYS A 268 -8.93 -5.05 12.12
C LYS A 268 -10.20 -5.52 12.83
N LEU A 269 -10.63 -6.75 12.59
CA LEU A 269 -11.81 -7.33 13.24
C LEU A 269 -11.65 -7.40 14.76
N PHE A 270 -10.51 -7.89 15.24
CA PHE A 270 -10.19 -7.92 16.67
C PHE A 270 -10.26 -6.52 17.29
N LEU A 271 -9.67 -5.52 16.64
CA LEU A 271 -9.70 -4.14 17.10
C LEU A 271 -11.13 -3.59 17.11
N MET A 272 -11.93 -3.88 16.09
CA MET A 272 -13.34 -3.43 16.03
C MET A 272 -14.16 -4.00 17.19
N THR A 273 -13.96 -5.27 17.53
CA THR A 273 -14.62 -5.91 18.69
C THR A 273 -14.20 -5.25 20.01
N LYS A 274 -12.93 -4.83 20.14
CA LYS A 274 -12.40 -4.27 21.38
C LYS A 274 -12.65 -2.78 21.57
N TYR A 275 -12.57 -1.99 20.49
CA TYR A 275 -12.57 -0.52 20.52
C TYR A 275 -13.75 0.14 19.81
N GLY A 276 -14.62 -0.66 19.19
CA GLY A 276 -15.74 -0.17 18.38
C GLY A 276 -15.36 0.09 16.92
N GLN A 277 -16.37 0.05 16.05
CA GLN A 277 -16.20 0.17 14.61
C GLN A 277 -15.66 1.54 14.18
N ASP A 278 -16.23 2.63 14.70
CA ASP A 278 -15.93 3.98 14.23
C ASP A 278 -14.48 4.38 14.49
N LYS A 279 -14.00 4.16 15.73
CA LYS A 279 -12.61 4.48 16.11
C LYS A 279 -11.59 3.69 15.29
N VAL A 280 -11.88 2.41 15.01
CA VAL A 280 -10.99 1.57 14.20
C VAL A 280 -11.05 1.94 12.72
N GLN A 281 -12.22 2.33 12.23
CA GLN A 281 -12.37 2.80 10.85
C GLN A 281 -11.60 4.11 10.62
N GLU A 282 -11.64 5.03 11.58
CA GLU A 282 -10.82 6.25 11.60
C GLU A 282 -9.33 5.91 11.67
N CYS A 283 -8.92 5.01 12.56
CA CYS A 283 -7.53 4.54 12.67
C CYS A 283 -6.98 4.04 11.32
N PHE A 284 -7.70 3.15 10.63
CA PHE A 284 -7.29 2.60 9.34
C PHE A 284 -7.37 3.65 8.21
N TYR A 285 -8.28 4.61 8.30
CA TYR A 285 -8.26 5.78 7.41
C TYR A 285 -7.02 6.64 7.63
N ASN A 286 -6.62 6.88 8.88
CA ASN A 286 -5.39 7.61 9.22
C ASN A 286 -4.13 6.88 8.73
N VAL A 287 -4.14 5.54 8.71
CA VAL A 287 -3.10 4.73 8.04
C VAL A 287 -3.06 4.99 6.54
N GLN A 288 -4.20 5.03 5.85
CA GLN A 288 -4.20 5.38 4.42
C GLN A 288 -3.68 6.81 4.19
N GLN A 289 -4.10 7.77 5.01
CA GLN A 289 -3.69 9.17 4.88
C GLN A 289 -2.19 9.36 5.13
N LEU A 290 -1.62 8.71 6.15
CA LEU A 290 -0.17 8.82 6.41
C LEU A 290 0.65 8.24 5.25
N MET A 291 0.18 7.17 4.61
CA MET A 291 0.85 6.59 3.44
C MET A 291 0.80 7.58 2.25
N ILE A 292 -0.37 8.13 1.94
CA ILE A 292 -0.51 9.16 0.87
C ILE A 292 0.42 10.35 1.14
N LYS A 293 0.40 10.89 2.36
CA LYS A 293 1.22 12.06 2.75
C LYS A 293 2.72 11.77 2.68
N SER A 294 3.14 10.54 2.99
CA SER A 294 4.53 10.12 2.84
C SER A 294 5.00 10.21 1.39
N LEU A 295 4.16 9.79 0.44
CA LEU A 295 4.44 9.89 -1.00
C LEU A 295 4.37 11.34 -1.51
N GLN A 296 3.42 12.14 -1.01
CA GLN A 296 3.31 13.57 -1.35
C GLN A 296 4.56 14.35 -0.92
N ALA A 297 5.17 14.02 0.23
CA ALA A 297 6.38 14.70 0.72
C ALA A 297 7.59 14.54 -0.21
N VAL A 298 7.64 13.47 -1.01
CA VAL A 298 8.72 13.20 -1.96
C VAL A 298 8.30 13.42 -3.42
N GLN A 299 7.03 13.75 -3.68
CA GLN A 299 6.48 13.79 -5.04
C GLN A 299 7.24 14.74 -5.98
N LYS A 300 7.70 15.89 -5.47
CA LYS A 300 8.47 16.87 -6.26
C LYS A 300 9.96 16.54 -6.38
N ILE A 301 10.43 15.53 -5.64
CA ILE A 301 11.85 15.16 -5.51
C ILE A 301 12.14 13.90 -6.33
N ILE A 302 11.21 12.94 -6.33
CA ILE A 302 11.35 11.71 -7.10
C ILE A 302 11.38 12.02 -8.60
N ILE A 303 12.37 11.47 -9.28
CA ILE A 303 12.53 11.53 -10.73
C ILE A 303 11.48 10.61 -11.34
N ASN A 304 10.37 11.20 -11.77
CA ASN A 304 9.30 10.45 -12.40
C ASN A 304 9.73 9.93 -13.78
N ASP A 305 9.62 8.62 -13.98
CA ASP A 305 9.87 7.97 -15.26
C ASP A 305 8.72 7.01 -15.55
N LYS A 306 8.16 7.08 -16.77
CA LYS A 306 7.02 6.26 -17.21
C LYS A 306 7.34 4.76 -17.25
N HIS A 307 8.61 4.38 -17.31
CA HIS A 307 9.03 2.98 -17.27
C HIS A 307 8.99 2.42 -15.85
N CYS A 308 8.95 3.28 -14.83
CA CYS A 308 9.09 2.87 -13.44
C CYS A 308 7.75 2.71 -12.73
N PHE A 309 7.73 1.78 -11.79
CA PHE A 309 6.71 1.66 -10.75
C PHE A 309 7.42 1.19 -9.48
N GLU A 310 6.74 1.22 -8.32
CA GLU A 310 7.39 0.87 -7.06
C GLU A 310 6.38 0.25 -6.10
N LEU A 311 6.72 -0.92 -5.56
CA LEU A 311 5.90 -1.61 -4.56
C LEU A 311 6.50 -1.38 -3.17
N TYR A 312 5.95 -0.42 -2.46
CA TYR A 312 6.39 -0.08 -1.12
C TYR A 312 5.80 -1.02 -0.06
N GLY A 313 6.62 -1.38 0.93
CA GLY A 313 6.20 -1.98 2.19
C GLY A 313 6.33 -0.97 3.34
N PHE A 314 5.20 -0.56 3.90
CA PHE A 314 5.13 0.36 5.04
C PHE A 314 5.11 -0.41 6.36
N ASP A 315 5.94 0.03 7.31
CA ASP A 315 5.97 -0.50 8.67
C ASP A 315 5.32 0.51 9.60
N ILE A 316 4.20 0.12 10.20
CA ILE A 316 3.35 1.01 10.99
C ILE A 316 3.11 0.41 12.37
N LEU A 317 3.32 1.22 13.41
CA LEU A 317 3.04 0.90 14.80
C LEU A 317 1.81 1.66 15.27
N PHE A 318 0.93 1.01 16.01
CA PHE A 318 -0.18 1.68 16.70
C PHE A 318 0.22 1.92 18.15
N ASP A 319 -0.10 3.10 18.70
CA ASP A 319 -0.02 3.33 20.14
C ASP A 319 -1.30 2.90 20.86
N SER A 320 -1.30 2.95 22.19
CA SER A 320 -2.44 2.58 23.04
C SER A 320 -3.74 3.33 22.72
N GLN A 321 -3.65 4.50 22.06
CA GLN A 321 -4.78 5.33 21.65
C GLN A 321 -5.26 5.04 20.22
N LEU A 322 -4.71 4.01 19.57
CA LEU A 322 -4.93 3.68 18.16
C LEU A 322 -4.40 4.73 17.17
N LYS A 323 -3.47 5.59 17.57
CA LYS A 323 -2.81 6.48 16.61
C LYS A 323 -1.74 5.69 15.85
N PRO A 324 -1.75 5.72 14.50
CA PRO A 324 -0.73 5.06 13.70
C PRO A 324 0.54 5.92 13.59
N TRP A 325 1.68 5.26 13.68
CA TRP A 325 3.02 5.84 13.58
C TRP A 325 3.83 5.14 12.48
N LEU A 326 4.38 5.93 11.55
CA LEU A 326 5.30 5.44 10.53
C LEU A 326 6.66 5.11 11.15
N LEU A 327 7.11 3.87 10.99
CA LEU A 327 8.43 3.43 11.43
C LEU A 327 9.45 3.49 10.29
N GLU A 328 9.12 2.91 9.13
CA GLU A 328 9.96 2.86 7.93
C GLU A 328 9.13 2.58 6.66
N VAL A 329 9.70 2.90 5.50
CA VAL A 329 9.18 2.55 4.18
C VAL A 329 10.24 1.77 3.42
N ASN A 330 9.88 0.60 2.89
CA ASN A 330 10.78 -0.30 2.17
C ASN A 330 10.44 -0.32 0.67
N ALA A 331 11.41 -0.06 -0.21
CA ALA A 331 11.27 -0.17 -1.68
C ALA A 331 11.28 -1.63 -2.16
N SER A 332 11.97 -2.51 -1.43
CA SER A 332 12.05 -3.94 -1.75
C SER A 332 11.57 -4.77 -0.55
N PRO A 333 10.26 -4.75 -0.24
CA PRO A 333 9.74 -5.59 0.84
C PRO A 333 10.00 -7.06 0.52
N SER A 334 10.44 -7.84 1.51
CA SER A 334 10.78 -9.26 1.31
C SER A 334 9.62 -10.05 0.71
N MET A 335 9.89 -10.69 -0.43
CA MET A 335 8.99 -11.58 -1.15
C MET A 335 9.32 -13.07 -0.91
N THR A 336 10.11 -13.37 0.12
CA THR A 336 10.37 -14.75 0.56
C THR A 336 9.25 -15.20 1.47
N SER A 337 8.62 -16.33 1.18
CA SER A 337 7.54 -16.90 1.99
C SER A 337 8.05 -18.07 2.82
N ASN A 338 7.71 -18.09 4.11
CA ASN A 338 8.01 -19.23 5.00
C ASN A 338 6.78 -20.09 5.28
N THR A 339 5.58 -19.63 4.91
CA THR A 339 4.32 -20.36 5.11
C THR A 339 3.46 -20.29 3.85
N PRO A 340 2.56 -21.26 3.62
CA PRO A 340 1.64 -21.23 2.47
C PRO A 340 0.76 -19.99 2.41
N ILE A 341 0.38 -19.45 3.58
CA ILE A 341 -0.43 -18.22 3.68
C ILE A 341 0.38 -17.01 3.19
N ASP A 342 1.65 -16.89 3.60
CA ASP A 342 2.54 -15.81 3.17
C ASP A 342 2.86 -15.93 1.67
N PHE A 343 3.00 -17.16 1.16
CA PHE A 343 3.19 -17.44 -0.27
C PHE A 343 1.98 -16.99 -1.10
N GLU A 344 0.77 -17.38 -0.72
CA GLU A 344 -0.44 -17.00 -1.46
C GLU A 344 -0.72 -15.49 -1.40
N LEU A 345 -0.47 -14.87 -0.24
CA LEU A 345 -0.53 -13.41 -0.10
C LEU A 345 0.44 -12.71 -1.07
N LYS A 346 1.72 -13.10 -1.07
CA LYS A 346 2.76 -12.44 -1.86
C LYS A 346 2.63 -12.70 -3.35
N CYS A 347 2.37 -13.94 -3.76
CA CYS A 347 2.12 -14.25 -5.17
C CYS A 347 0.83 -13.58 -5.66
N GLY A 348 -0.22 -13.53 -4.84
CA GLY A 348 -1.45 -12.81 -5.17
C GLY A 348 -1.25 -11.30 -5.30
N LEU A 349 -0.49 -10.69 -4.38
CA LEU A 349 -0.07 -9.29 -4.42
C LEU A 349 0.67 -8.98 -5.72
N LEU A 350 1.69 -9.78 -6.05
CA LEU A 350 2.51 -9.59 -7.25
C LEU A 350 1.71 -9.79 -8.55
N ASP A 351 0.84 -10.80 -8.60
CA ASP A 351 -0.04 -11.00 -9.76
C ASP A 351 -1.01 -9.82 -9.94
N ASP A 352 -1.48 -9.21 -8.84
CA ASP A 352 -2.31 -8.00 -8.92
C ASP A 352 -1.48 -6.79 -9.38
N VAL A 353 -0.24 -6.62 -8.90
CA VAL A 353 0.70 -5.58 -9.39
C VAL A 353 0.85 -5.69 -10.90
N PHE A 354 1.18 -6.88 -11.41
CA PHE A 354 1.34 -7.09 -12.85
C PHE A 354 0.04 -6.87 -13.64
N THR A 355 -1.13 -7.06 -13.02
CA THR A 355 -2.42 -6.71 -13.65
C THR A 355 -2.54 -5.20 -13.79
N ILE A 356 -2.12 -4.44 -12.78
CA ILE A 356 -2.16 -2.96 -12.79
C ILE A 356 -1.16 -2.38 -13.80
N ILE A 357 0.04 -2.95 -13.91
CA ILE A 357 1.03 -2.53 -14.92
C ILE A 357 0.51 -2.77 -16.34
N ASP A 358 -0.31 -3.80 -16.51
CA ASP A 358 -1.10 -4.06 -17.71
C ASP A 358 -0.28 -4.15 -19.00
N LEU A 359 0.82 -4.92 -18.98
CA LEU A 359 1.62 -5.21 -20.17
C LEU A 359 0.78 -5.89 -21.26
N GLU A 360 -0.24 -6.63 -20.84
CA GLU A 360 -1.22 -7.24 -21.72
C GLU A 360 -2.17 -6.22 -22.39
N ARG A 361 -2.37 -5.02 -21.83
CA ARG A 361 -3.35 -4.02 -22.32
C ARG A 361 -4.78 -4.53 -22.30
N ILE A 362 -5.19 -5.15 -21.20
CA ILE A 362 -6.55 -5.67 -20.95
C ILE A 362 -7.44 -4.66 -20.21
N LEU A 363 -6.85 -3.70 -19.51
CA LEU A 363 -7.58 -2.75 -18.68
C LEU A 363 -8.00 -1.52 -19.50
N THR A 364 -8.97 -0.78 -18.97
CA THR A 364 -9.45 0.47 -19.59
C THR A 364 -8.79 1.72 -19.03
N GLY A 365 -8.08 1.60 -17.89
CA GLY A 365 -7.43 2.71 -17.19
C GLY A 365 -8.34 3.47 -16.22
N ASN A 366 -9.60 3.04 -16.08
CA ASN A 366 -10.63 3.62 -15.22
C ASN A 366 -10.99 2.73 -14.03
N GLU A 367 -10.31 1.60 -13.86
CA GLU A 367 -10.53 0.67 -12.78
C GLU A 367 -10.09 1.26 -11.43
N GLU A 368 -11.04 1.43 -10.52
CA GLU A 368 -10.78 1.90 -9.14
C GLU A 368 -10.36 0.77 -8.19
N GLN A 369 -10.60 -0.49 -8.57
CA GLN A 369 -10.11 -1.66 -7.86
C GLN A 369 -9.57 -2.68 -8.87
N ILE A 370 -8.40 -3.25 -8.59
CA ILE A 370 -7.79 -4.33 -9.38
C ILE A 370 -7.24 -5.37 -8.41
N GLY A 371 -7.85 -6.55 -8.39
CA GLY A 371 -7.53 -7.59 -7.42
C GLY A 371 -7.71 -7.10 -5.98
N GLY A 372 -6.67 -7.26 -5.17
CA GLY A 372 -6.63 -6.76 -3.80
C GLY A 372 -6.25 -5.28 -3.67
N PHE A 373 -5.96 -4.56 -4.76
CA PHE A 373 -5.61 -3.14 -4.73
C PHE A 373 -6.82 -2.24 -4.97
N ASP A 374 -6.92 -1.18 -4.18
CA ASP A 374 -7.81 -0.04 -4.43
C ASP A 374 -6.98 1.17 -4.89
N LEU A 375 -7.41 1.83 -5.95
CA LEU A 375 -6.88 3.13 -6.35
C LEU A 375 -7.36 4.18 -5.34
N ILE A 376 -6.43 4.73 -4.56
CA ILE A 376 -6.75 5.69 -3.49
C ILE A 376 -6.36 7.13 -3.86
N TYR A 377 -5.49 7.30 -4.86
CA TYR A 377 -5.02 8.61 -5.29
C TYR A 377 -4.62 8.56 -6.78
N LYS A 378 -5.10 9.51 -7.60
CA LYS A 378 -4.68 9.71 -9.00
C LYS A 378 -4.75 11.19 -9.35
N GLY A 379 -3.64 11.92 -9.17
CA GLY A 379 -3.61 13.39 -9.25
C GLY A 379 -4.39 14.11 -8.14
N GLY A 380 -5.19 13.38 -7.36
CA GLY A 380 -5.95 13.80 -6.20
C GLY A 380 -6.60 12.58 -5.54
N PRO A 381 -7.21 12.73 -4.34
CA PRO A 381 -7.90 11.64 -3.67
C PRO A 381 -9.05 11.09 -4.52
N ILE A 382 -9.18 9.77 -4.60
CA ILE A 382 -10.33 9.14 -5.27
C ILE A 382 -11.56 9.24 -4.37
N LYS A 383 -12.61 9.91 -4.85
CA LYS A 383 -13.91 9.98 -4.17
C LYS A 383 -14.70 8.73 -4.52
N ASN A 384 -14.74 7.77 -3.62
CA ASN A 384 -15.53 6.56 -3.86
C ASN A 384 -17.02 6.90 -3.80
N SER A 385 -17.75 6.69 -4.90
CA SER A 385 -19.17 7.10 -5.02
C SER A 385 -20.12 6.30 -4.11
N TYR A 386 -19.67 5.15 -3.59
CA TYR A 386 -20.50 4.23 -2.81
C TYR A 386 -20.25 4.25 -1.30
N ILE A 387 -19.20 4.95 -0.84
CA ILE A 387 -18.79 4.96 0.56
C ILE A 387 -18.45 6.40 0.96
N ALA A 388 -18.85 6.81 2.17
CA ALA A 388 -18.42 8.08 2.74
C ALA A 388 -16.90 8.26 2.56
N SER A 389 -16.47 9.44 2.11
CA SER A 389 -15.08 9.76 1.75
C SER A 389 -14.04 9.54 2.87
N SER A 390 -14.49 9.24 4.08
CA SER A 390 -13.72 8.97 5.29
C SER A 390 -13.44 7.48 5.58
N ILE A 391 -13.84 6.55 4.70
CA ILE A 391 -13.71 5.11 4.94
C ILE A 391 -12.61 4.50 4.06
N SER A 392 -11.59 3.92 4.68
CA SER A 392 -10.58 3.07 4.03
C SER A 392 -11.01 1.60 3.95
N PHE A 393 -10.76 0.95 2.80
CA PHE A 393 -10.91 -0.49 2.60
C PHE A 393 -9.75 -1.32 3.15
N LEU A 394 -8.72 -0.68 3.68
CA LEU A 394 -7.61 -1.36 4.32
C LEU A 394 -8.10 -2.23 5.49
N GLY A 395 -7.62 -3.48 5.52
CA GLY A 395 -7.99 -4.50 6.51
C GLY A 395 -9.45 -4.98 6.40
N THR A 396 -10.18 -4.64 5.34
CA THR A 396 -11.54 -5.18 5.11
C THR A 396 -11.48 -6.56 4.44
N LEU A 397 -12.64 -7.21 4.28
CA LEU A 397 -12.73 -8.49 3.57
C LEU A 397 -12.12 -8.38 2.17
N ASN A 398 -11.06 -9.14 1.94
CA ASN A 398 -10.39 -9.16 0.65
C ASN A 398 -11.19 -9.98 -0.38
N ASN A 399 -11.96 -9.29 -1.22
CA ASN A 399 -12.77 -9.89 -2.27
C ASN A 399 -12.01 -10.14 -3.59
N ARG A 400 -10.66 -10.11 -3.57
CA ARG A 400 -9.76 -10.25 -4.73
C ARG A 400 -10.25 -11.25 -5.78
N LYS A 401 -10.50 -12.51 -5.40
CA LYS A 401 -10.88 -13.57 -6.36
C LYS A 401 -12.20 -13.26 -7.08
N LEU A 402 -13.18 -12.75 -6.35
CA LEU A 402 -14.48 -12.35 -6.91
C LEU A 402 -14.33 -11.13 -7.81
N GLN A 403 -13.52 -10.15 -7.39
CA GLN A 403 -13.26 -8.94 -8.15
C GLN A 403 -12.56 -9.24 -9.48
N LEU A 404 -11.47 -10.02 -9.47
CA LEU A 404 -10.74 -10.42 -10.69
C LEU A 404 -11.64 -11.19 -11.65
N LYS A 405 -12.49 -12.09 -11.13
CA LYS A 405 -13.48 -12.80 -11.95
C LYS A 405 -14.48 -11.86 -12.62
N LYS A 406 -14.97 -10.84 -11.91
CA LYS A 406 -15.87 -9.83 -12.48
C LYS A 406 -15.17 -8.97 -13.54
N LEU A 407 -13.94 -8.52 -13.23
CA LEU A 407 -13.12 -7.72 -14.14
C LEU A 407 -12.80 -8.50 -15.43
N ALA A 408 -12.36 -9.75 -15.31
CA ALA A 408 -12.07 -10.62 -16.45
C ALA A 408 -13.29 -10.84 -17.36
N LYS A 409 -14.47 -11.09 -16.78
CA LYS A 409 -15.73 -11.19 -17.54
C LYS A 409 -16.07 -9.89 -18.27
N ALA A 410 -15.92 -8.75 -17.60
CA ALA A 410 -16.19 -7.45 -18.19
C ALA A 410 -15.23 -7.14 -19.36
N CYS A 411 -13.94 -7.43 -19.21
CA CYS A 411 -12.96 -7.32 -20.29
C CYS A 411 -13.29 -8.25 -21.46
N ALA A 412 -13.61 -9.52 -21.19
CA ALA A 412 -13.99 -10.48 -22.22
C ALA A 412 -15.22 -10.04 -23.02
N LEU A 413 -16.26 -9.54 -22.34
CA LEU A 413 -17.45 -8.99 -22.99
C LEU A 413 -17.11 -7.80 -23.89
N LYS A 414 -16.29 -6.85 -23.40
CA LYS A 414 -15.87 -5.70 -24.20
C LYS A 414 -15.09 -6.12 -25.45
N MET A 415 -14.19 -7.09 -25.33
CA MET A 415 -13.42 -7.60 -26.46
C MET A 415 -14.33 -8.24 -27.51
N ALA A 416 -15.34 -9.02 -27.10
CA ALA A 416 -16.32 -9.61 -28.01
C ALA A 416 -17.18 -8.56 -28.74
N HIS A 417 -17.64 -7.53 -28.03
CA HIS A 417 -18.43 -6.45 -28.66
C HIS A 417 -17.58 -5.55 -29.58
N GLY A 418 -16.28 -5.38 -29.26
CA GLY A 418 -15.33 -4.66 -30.10
C GLY A 418 -15.03 -5.39 -31.41
N SER A 419 -14.91 -6.71 -31.39
CA SER A 419 -14.78 -7.53 -32.60
C SER A 419 -16.04 -7.47 -33.47
N ASP A 420 -17.24 -7.48 -32.86
CA ASP A 420 -18.50 -7.39 -33.60
C ASP A 420 -18.65 -6.02 -34.29
N GLN A 421 -18.27 -4.93 -33.62
CA GLN A 421 -18.29 -3.58 -34.22
C GLN A 421 -17.24 -3.39 -35.31
N GLN A 422 -16.06 -4.01 -35.18
CA GLN A 422 -15.05 -4.01 -36.25
C GLN A 422 -15.49 -4.84 -37.45
N GLN A 423 -16.14 -5.99 -37.24
CA GLN A 423 -16.73 -6.80 -38.30
C GLN A 423 -17.88 -6.05 -39.01
N LEU A 424 -18.78 -5.40 -38.27
CA LEU A 424 -19.83 -4.55 -38.84
C LEU A 424 -19.27 -3.42 -39.69
N LYS A 425 -18.26 -2.68 -39.21
CA LYS A 425 -17.60 -1.61 -39.99
C LYS A 425 -16.88 -2.13 -41.24
N SER A 426 -16.25 -3.31 -41.16
CA SER A 426 -15.62 -3.93 -42.33
C SER A 426 -16.65 -4.39 -43.38
N SER A 427 -17.82 -4.86 -42.91
CA SER A 427 -18.93 -5.26 -43.79
C SER A 427 -19.64 -4.07 -44.44
N GLU A 428 -19.75 -2.93 -43.74
CA GLU A 428 -20.26 -1.66 -44.30
C GLU A 428 -19.29 -1.03 -45.29
N GLY A 429 -17.97 -1.11 -45.03
CA GLY A 429 -16.93 -0.69 -45.97
C GLY A 429 -16.97 -1.50 -47.28
N MET A 430 -17.06 -2.83 -47.19
CA MET A 430 -17.20 -3.70 -48.38
C MET A 430 -18.51 -3.48 -49.14
N LYS A 431 -19.61 -3.09 -48.46
CA LYS A 431 -20.87 -2.73 -49.13
C LYS A 431 -20.75 -1.40 -49.87
N LYS A 432 -20.10 -0.39 -49.30
CA LYS A 432 -19.83 0.89 -49.97
C LYS A 432 -18.93 0.73 -51.20
N ASP A 433 -17.88 -0.08 -51.11
CA ASP A 433 -17.00 -0.37 -52.26
C ASP A 433 -17.71 -1.14 -53.39
N LYS A 434 -18.72 -1.96 -53.06
CA LYS A 434 -19.58 -2.63 -54.04
C LYS A 434 -20.57 -1.67 -54.69
N GLU A 435 -21.21 -0.80 -53.92
CA GLU A 435 -22.11 0.25 -54.45
C GLU A 435 -21.37 1.27 -55.32
N GLU A 436 -20.13 1.61 -54.97
CA GLU A 436 -19.30 2.56 -55.75
C GLU A 436 -18.84 1.93 -57.08
N LYS A 437 -18.49 0.63 -57.08
CA LYS A 437 -18.22 -0.14 -58.31
C LYS A 437 -19.45 -0.36 -59.19
N GLU A 438 -20.65 -0.48 -58.61
CA GLU A 438 -21.90 -0.52 -59.38
C GLU A 438 -22.27 0.85 -59.97
N LYS A 439 -22.03 1.95 -59.25
CA LYS A 439 -22.21 3.32 -59.76
C LYS A 439 -21.22 3.66 -60.88
N GLU A 440 -19.96 3.23 -60.79
CA GLU A 440 -19.00 3.37 -61.89
C GLU A 440 -19.40 2.54 -63.13
N LYS A 441 -19.98 1.35 -62.93
CA LYS A 441 -20.52 0.53 -64.04
C LYS A 441 -21.73 1.19 -64.70
N GLN A 442 -22.62 1.82 -63.93
CA GLN A 442 -23.78 2.55 -64.45
C GLN A 442 -23.40 3.86 -65.16
N MET A 443 -22.35 4.56 -64.70
CA MET A 443 -21.83 5.76 -65.38
C MET A 443 -21.06 5.45 -66.67
N ARG A 444 -20.54 4.24 -66.85
CA ARG A 444 -19.91 3.81 -68.13
C ARG A 444 -20.92 3.40 -69.21
N SER A 445 -22.19 3.21 -68.87
CA SER A 445 -23.26 2.87 -69.83
C SER A 445 -24.03 4.07 -70.41
N SER A 446 -23.79 5.30 -69.95
CA SER A 446 -24.56 6.49 -70.38
C SER A 446 -23.77 7.54 -71.18
N SER A 447 -22.50 7.30 -71.51
CA SER A 447 -21.69 8.24 -72.31
C SER A 447 -21.48 7.74 -73.74
N LYS A 448 -22.55 7.77 -74.55
CA LYS A 448 -22.44 7.61 -76.00
C LYS A 448 -23.57 8.33 -76.75
N SER A 449 -23.63 9.65 -76.63
CA SER A 449 -24.28 10.50 -77.65
C SER A 449 -24.03 11.99 -77.44
N SER A 450 -23.60 12.63 -78.53
CA SER A 450 -23.76 14.04 -78.91
C SER A 450 -22.92 15.12 -78.21
N GLN A 451 -21.86 15.52 -78.92
CA GLN A 451 -21.41 16.91 -79.05
C GLN A 451 -22.51 17.77 -79.70
N ILE A 452 -22.57 19.08 -79.41
CA ILE A 452 -22.69 20.20 -80.38
C ILE A 452 -22.73 21.57 -79.64
N ALA A 453 -21.81 22.43 -80.08
CA ALA A 453 -21.87 23.89 -80.27
C ALA A 453 -22.17 24.90 -79.13
N GLN A 454 -21.17 25.78 -78.97
CA GLN A 454 -21.20 27.25 -79.12
C GLN A 454 -21.64 28.16 -77.96
N ASN A 455 -20.72 29.11 -77.67
CA ASN A 455 -20.88 30.58 -77.53
C ASN A 455 -22.02 31.10 -76.64
N SER A 456 -21.88 32.07 -75.73
CA SER A 456 -20.95 33.20 -75.62
C SER A 456 -21.30 34.03 -74.38
N ASN A 457 -20.33 34.84 -73.94
CA ASN A 457 -20.47 36.19 -73.41
C ASN A 457 -21.10 36.48 -72.02
N ASN A 458 -20.20 37.03 -71.18
CA ASN A 458 -20.24 38.36 -70.57
C ASN A 458 -20.77 38.57 -69.13
N SER A 459 -19.79 38.97 -68.30
CA SER A 459 -19.76 40.17 -67.45
C SER A 459 -20.88 40.38 -66.42
N ASN A 460 -20.55 40.51 -65.14
CA ASN A 460 -19.99 41.73 -64.54
C ASN A 460 -19.68 41.58 -63.05
N LYS A 461 -18.74 42.42 -62.61
CA LYS A 461 -18.33 42.72 -61.24
C LYS A 461 -19.53 43.14 -60.35
N VAL A 462 -19.41 42.93 -59.03
CA VAL A 462 -19.15 44.01 -58.05
C VAL A 462 -19.09 43.43 -56.62
N VAL A 463 -18.10 43.92 -55.89
CA VAL A 463 -17.76 43.76 -54.48
C VAL A 463 -18.81 44.41 -53.58
N ILE A 464 -19.16 43.83 -52.42
CA ILE A 464 -19.37 44.55 -51.15
C ILE A 464 -19.20 43.61 -49.93
N GLN A 465 -18.72 44.25 -48.87
CA GLN A 465 -18.15 43.85 -47.59
C GLN A 465 -18.93 42.90 -46.66
N GLN A 466 -18.13 42.14 -45.91
CA GLN A 466 -18.20 41.76 -44.49
C GLN A 466 -19.51 42.00 -43.72
N LYS A 467 -20.02 40.92 -43.12
CA LYS A 467 -20.42 40.87 -41.69
C LYS A 467 -20.46 39.42 -41.20
N VAL A 468 -19.65 39.14 -40.19
CA VAL A 468 -19.69 37.93 -39.37
C VAL A 468 -20.93 38.01 -38.49
N VAL A 469 -21.87 37.07 -38.67
CA VAL A 469 -22.88 36.72 -37.67
C VAL A 469 -23.04 35.21 -37.68
N THR A 470 -22.77 34.62 -36.51
CA THR A 470 -23.06 33.25 -36.14
C THR A 470 -24.55 32.97 -36.26
N ASN A 471 -24.92 31.89 -36.96
CA ASN A 471 -26.27 31.33 -36.85
C ASN A 471 -26.23 29.80 -36.76
N ILE A 472 -26.63 29.35 -35.58
CA ILE A 472 -26.98 28.00 -35.20
C ILE A 472 -28.21 27.56 -36.03
N LYS A 473 -28.12 26.42 -36.73
CA LYS A 473 -29.30 25.66 -37.14
C LYS A 473 -29.25 24.26 -36.54
N ARG A 474 -30.17 24.06 -35.60
CA ARG A 474 -30.61 22.76 -35.07
C ARG A 474 -31.18 21.93 -36.21
N ASN A 475 -30.90 20.63 -36.20
CA ASN A 475 -31.86 19.64 -36.69
C ASN A 475 -32.00 18.55 -35.63
N SER A 476 -33.25 18.41 -35.21
CA SER A 476 -33.80 17.54 -34.20
C SER A 476 -34.27 16.23 -34.83
N THR A 477 -33.91 15.10 -34.24
CA THR A 477 -34.76 13.90 -34.16
C THR A 477 -34.25 13.08 -32.97
N ASP A 478 -35.04 13.05 -31.89
CA ASP A 478 -35.14 11.98 -30.87
C ASP A 478 -35.74 12.56 -29.58
N LEU A 479 -37.07 12.70 -29.55
CA LEU A 479 -37.82 13.16 -28.37
C LEU A 479 -38.97 12.28 -27.83
N PRO A 480 -39.14 10.98 -28.17
CA PRO A 480 -40.09 10.13 -27.42
C PRO A 480 -39.50 9.24 -26.31
N ILE A 481 -38.18 9.12 -26.15
CA ILE A 481 -37.59 8.06 -25.28
C ILE A 481 -37.26 8.55 -23.85
N LEU A 482 -37.05 9.86 -23.65
CA LEU A 482 -36.70 10.42 -22.33
C LEU A 482 -37.92 10.64 -21.40
N MET A 483 -39.10 10.96 -21.95
CA MET A 483 -40.30 11.22 -21.13
C MET A 483 -40.84 9.94 -20.46
N ASN A 484 -40.74 8.78 -21.11
CA ASN A 484 -41.23 7.52 -20.56
C ASN A 484 -40.37 7.01 -19.39
N LYS A 485 -39.06 7.28 -19.37
CA LYS A 485 -38.18 6.91 -18.25
C LYS A 485 -38.35 7.83 -17.04
N GLN A 486 -38.59 9.12 -17.23
CA GLN A 486 -38.86 10.05 -16.11
C GLN A 486 -40.21 9.79 -15.45
N ASN A 487 -41.25 9.42 -16.22
CA ASN A 487 -42.55 9.07 -15.68
C ASN A 487 -42.54 7.74 -14.89
N ALA A 488 -41.73 6.76 -15.30
CA ALA A 488 -41.54 5.51 -14.56
C ALA A 488 -40.84 5.74 -13.20
N ILE A 489 -39.83 6.61 -13.17
CA ILE A 489 -39.10 6.96 -11.93
C ILE A 489 -40.01 7.74 -10.95
N ARG A 490 -40.86 8.65 -11.45
CA ARG A 490 -41.86 9.34 -10.62
C ARG A 490 -42.91 8.39 -10.03
N LYS A 491 -43.37 7.41 -10.80
CA LYS A 491 -44.35 6.41 -10.32
C LYS A 491 -43.78 5.53 -9.21
N LEU A 492 -42.51 5.10 -9.34
CA LEU A 492 -41.80 4.32 -8.32
C LEU A 492 -41.52 5.12 -7.04
N ALA A 493 -41.20 6.42 -7.18
CA ALA A 493 -41.00 7.31 -6.03
C ALA A 493 -42.30 7.57 -5.24
N LEU A 494 -43.44 7.70 -5.94
CA LEU A 494 -44.77 7.86 -5.33
C LEU A 494 -45.23 6.60 -4.59
N GLN A 495 -44.99 5.40 -5.15
CA GLN A 495 -45.30 4.13 -4.48
C GLN A 495 -44.48 3.93 -3.18
N ASN A 496 -43.20 4.31 -3.19
CA ASN A 496 -42.34 4.23 -1.99
C ASN A 496 -42.70 5.26 -0.91
N SER A 497 -43.22 6.43 -1.31
CA SER A 497 -43.72 7.45 -0.38
C SER A 497 -45.02 7.01 0.32
N GLN A 498 -45.93 6.37 -0.42
CA GLN A 498 -47.19 5.83 0.12
C GLN A 498 -46.99 4.61 1.04
N GLN A 499 -45.95 3.80 0.83
CA GLN A 499 -45.57 2.72 1.76
C GLN A 499 -44.97 3.24 3.08
N LYS A 500 -44.23 4.36 3.04
CA LYS A 500 -43.69 4.99 4.26
C LYS A 500 -44.76 5.65 5.13
N GLN A 501 -45.82 6.21 4.52
CA GLN A 501 -46.92 6.83 5.28
C GLN A 501 -47.87 5.81 5.94
N LYS A 502 -47.90 4.55 5.50
CA LYS A 502 -48.66 3.48 6.17
C LYS A 502 -47.99 2.91 7.43
N ILE A 503 -46.75 3.32 7.74
CA ILE A 503 -45.95 2.76 8.85
C ILE A 503 -45.87 3.72 10.06
N GLN A 504 -46.39 4.95 9.98
CA GLN A 504 -46.34 5.89 11.10
C GLN A 504 -47.70 6.52 11.45
N ALA A 505 -48.16 6.13 12.66
CA ALA A 505 -49.13 6.74 13.59
C ALA A 505 -50.54 6.12 13.68
N PRO A 506 -51.18 6.10 14.88
CA PRO A 506 -50.63 5.98 16.24
C PRO A 506 -51.44 5.03 17.16
N GLN A 507 -50.80 4.41 18.16
CA GLN A 507 -51.51 3.96 19.39
C GLN A 507 -50.66 4.22 20.63
N GLN A 508 -50.98 5.31 21.33
CA GLN A 508 -50.88 5.41 22.79
C GLN A 508 -52.20 4.92 23.40
N LYS A 509 -52.13 4.02 24.39
CA LYS A 509 -52.91 4.00 25.65
C LYS A 509 -52.90 2.58 26.25
N GLY A 510 -52.54 2.48 27.52
CA GLY A 510 -52.74 1.26 28.31
C GLY A 510 -51.74 1.11 29.47
N GLU A 511 -51.97 1.86 30.55
CA GLU A 511 -51.58 1.41 31.89
C GLU A 511 -52.30 0.08 32.21
N TYR A 512 -51.66 -0.84 32.94
CA TYR A 512 -52.12 -1.38 34.23
C TYR A 512 -51.23 -2.54 34.72
N GLN A 513 -51.18 -2.62 36.05
CA GLN A 513 -50.34 -3.42 36.92
C GLN A 513 -50.72 -4.91 37.03
N MET A 514 -49.73 -5.69 37.52
CA MET A 514 -49.82 -6.85 38.44
C MET A 514 -50.51 -8.15 37.99
N ASN A 515 -49.75 -9.26 37.95
CA ASN A 515 -49.76 -10.21 39.07
C ASN A 515 -48.70 -11.33 38.98
N ASN A 516 -48.28 -11.73 40.19
CA ASN A 516 -47.35 -12.80 40.57
C ASN A 516 -47.81 -14.22 40.19
N GLN A 517 -46.82 -15.11 40.00
CA GLN A 517 -46.67 -16.48 40.55
C GLN A 517 -45.44 -17.10 39.82
N ASN A 518 -44.31 -17.47 40.44
CA ASN A 518 -44.12 -18.21 41.68
C ASN A 518 -42.82 -17.83 42.42
N LYS A 519 -42.93 -17.83 43.76
CA LYS A 519 -41.90 -17.81 44.80
C LYS A 519 -41.18 -19.17 44.92
N VAL A 520 -40.18 -19.19 45.83
CA VAL A 520 -39.52 -20.32 46.55
C VAL A 520 -38.09 -20.53 45.99
N ILE A 521 -36.96 -20.21 46.64
CA ILE A 521 -36.58 -19.93 48.03
C ILE A 521 -35.46 -18.87 48.06
N SER A 522 -35.57 -17.96 49.04
CA SER A 522 -34.56 -16.99 49.44
C SER A 522 -33.76 -17.49 50.65
N GLN A 523 -32.48 -17.10 50.68
CA GLN A 523 -31.68 -16.80 51.88
C GLN A 523 -31.28 -17.97 52.79
N LEU A 524 -29.97 -18.11 53.00
CA LEU A 524 -29.35 -18.11 54.33
C LEU A 524 -27.84 -17.79 54.21
N ASN A 525 -27.43 -16.77 54.95
CA ASN A 525 -26.15 -16.56 55.62
C ASN A 525 -24.94 -15.95 54.89
N ASN A 526 -24.81 -14.64 55.10
CA ASN A 526 -23.57 -13.99 55.51
C ASN A 526 -23.00 -14.65 56.78
N SER A 527 -21.70 -14.98 56.80
CA SER A 527 -20.81 -14.73 57.94
C SER A 527 -19.34 -15.04 57.57
N SER A 528 -18.52 -14.00 57.66
CA SER A 528 -17.12 -13.98 58.12
C SER A 528 -16.53 -15.29 58.65
N PHE A 529 -15.31 -15.65 58.21
CA PHE A 529 -14.25 -16.19 59.07
C PHE A 529 -12.88 -16.11 58.37
N SER A 530 -11.92 -15.45 59.01
CA SER A 530 -10.47 -15.54 58.75
C SER A 530 -9.93 -16.92 59.12
N PRO A 531 -8.66 -17.22 58.76
CA PRO A 531 -7.75 -17.57 59.85
C PRO A 531 -6.39 -16.88 59.75
N ASN A 532 -6.01 -16.28 60.89
CA ASN A 532 -4.62 -16.17 61.34
C ASN A 532 -4.12 -17.57 61.73
N ILE A 533 -2.91 -17.96 61.33
CA ILE A 533 -2.01 -18.75 62.18
C ILE A 533 -0.60 -18.14 62.10
N LYS A 534 -0.04 -17.93 63.29
CA LYS A 534 1.24 -17.30 63.64
C LYS A 534 2.44 -18.24 63.43
N MET A 535 3.58 -17.57 63.39
CA MET A 535 4.97 -18.00 63.55
C MET A 535 5.27 -18.90 64.76
N GLU A 536 6.32 -19.73 64.61
CA GLU A 536 7.40 -20.09 65.56
C GLU A 536 8.53 -20.69 64.67
N SER A 537 9.75 -20.15 64.49
CA SER A 537 10.90 -19.81 65.36
C SER A 537 11.68 -21.00 65.93
N THR A 538 12.90 -21.24 65.39
CA THR A 538 14.16 -21.71 66.04
C THR A 538 15.19 -21.99 64.91
N SER A 539 16.27 -21.23 64.66
CA SER A 539 17.52 -20.94 65.41
C SER A 539 18.70 -21.88 65.10
N SER A 540 19.92 -21.30 65.15
CA SER A 540 21.30 -21.84 65.04
C SER A 540 21.90 -21.92 63.60
N HIS A 541 22.82 -21.03 63.21
CA HIS A 541 24.26 -20.90 63.54
C HIS A 541 25.16 -21.91 62.80
N GLN A 542 25.98 -21.45 61.84
CA GLN A 542 27.46 -21.37 61.98
C GLN A 542 28.19 -20.87 60.72
N ASN A 543 29.16 -20.00 61.00
CA ASN A 543 30.35 -19.53 60.27
C ASN A 543 31.01 -20.46 59.23
N ASN A 544 31.55 -19.89 58.15
CA ASN A 544 33.00 -19.70 57.85
C ASN A 544 33.22 -19.38 56.35
N GLN A 545 33.75 -18.19 56.05
CA GLN A 545 35.14 -17.90 55.65
C GLN A 545 35.52 -18.25 54.19
N LEU A 546 35.96 -17.18 53.49
CA LEU A 546 36.67 -17.12 52.20
C LEU A 546 37.99 -17.93 52.22
N PRO A 547 38.62 -18.21 51.05
CA PRO A 547 39.57 -17.24 50.48
C PRO A 547 39.54 -17.09 48.95
N LYS A 548 40.09 -15.95 48.53
CA LYS A 548 40.50 -15.54 47.18
C LYS A 548 41.72 -16.35 46.71
N ASP A 549 41.87 -16.59 45.41
CA ASP A 549 42.94 -15.99 44.57
C ASP A 549 43.20 -16.74 43.24
N SER A 550 43.63 -15.93 42.26
CA SER A 550 44.60 -16.22 41.18
C SER A 550 44.14 -16.72 39.79
N PHE A 551 44.18 -15.77 38.85
CA PHE A 551 44.95 -15.71 37.59
C PHE A 551 45.04 -16.89 36.59
N ARG A 552 44.88 -16.47 35.30
CA ARG A 552 45.45 -17.04 34.04
C ARG A 552 44.80 -18.36 33.60
N THR A 553 44.47 -18.62 32.32
CA THR A 553 45.11 -18.25 31.05
C THR A 553 44.15 -18.56 29.89
N LEU A 554 44.17 -17.75 28.83
CA LEU A 554 43.62 -18.06 27.50
C LEU A 554 44.33 -19.27 26.86
N PRO A 555 43.69 -19.93 25.89
CA PRO A 555 44.38 -20.21 24.64
C PRO A 555 43.69 -19.56 23.42
N LYS A 556 44.52 -18.87 22.64
CA LYS A 556 44.35 -18.64 21.20
C LYS A 556 44.68 -19.93 20.43
N ILE A 557 44.48 -19.86 19.11
CA ILE A 557 44.97 -20.74 18.01
C ILE A 557 43.88 -21.78 17.65
N VAL A 558 43.36 -21.91 16.42
CA VAL A 558 43.94 -21.80 15.06
C VAL A 558 42.89 -21.29 14.06
N LYS A 559 43.32 -20.45 13.11
CA LYS A 559 42.67 -20.21 11.80
C LYS A 559 43.02 -21.39 10.89
N ASP A 560 42.06 -21.99 10.20
CA ASP A 560 42.35 -22.62 8.92
C ASP A 560 41.28 -22.28 7.88
N GLU A 561 41.79 -21.78 6.76
CA GLU A 561 41.09 -21.56 5.51
C GLU A 561 41.20 -22.81 4.62
N SER A 562 40.27 -22.92 3.67
CA SER A 562 40.38 -23.54 2.33
C SER A 562 39.81 -24.95 2.07
N TYR A 563 39.35 -25.07 0.80
CA TYR A 563 38.81 -26.19 0.01
C TYR A 563 37.27 -26.36 0.04
N ILE A 564 36.50 -25.99 -1.01
CA ILE A 564 36.40 -26.44 -2.42
C ILE A 564 35.47 -27.67 -2.61
N SER A 565 34.43 -27.43 -3.44
CA SER A 565 33.68 -28.30 -4.39
C SER A 565 32.77 -29.46 -3.95
N ASP A 566 31.61 -29.48 -4.63
CA ASP A 566 30.72 -30.61 -5.02
C ASP A 566 29.88 -31.24 -3.88
N VAL A 567 28.54 -31.33 -3.92
CA VAL A 567 27.56 -31.64 -4.98
C VAL A 567 26.23 -30.93 -4.72
#